data_AF-A0A4Y1QRS9-F1
#
_entry.id   AF-A0A4Y1QRS9-F1
#
_cell.length_a   1.000
_cell.length_b   1.000
_cell.length_c   1.000
_cell.angle_alpha   90.00
_cell.angle_beta   90.00
_cell.angle_gamma   90.00
#
_symmetry.space_group_name_H-M   'P 1'
#
loop_
_entity.id
_entity.type
_entity.pdbx_description
1 polymer ?
#
loop_
_entity_poly.entity_id
_entity_poly.type
_entity_poly.pdbx_seq_one_letter_code
_entity_poly.pdbx_strand_id
1 'polypeptide(L)'
;MPVTNSSLPKRKSCFCHGNHSPCRSSSYQKVASAPTSRAEAVHIRTSPGFLKTEAVVRNAVSMDCMVQEHLKLHWDGKSRVEVYHLAQLLVMTLSSRFFTGLQDKQERSAKLTRLTNVITSGPHTTPLNVAGTAFYRAMKAANAMRKEVMLLIKEKKAAMSSGANEIKINDIMSHLLFNPDPTGGFMPENEVTDKLWA
;
A
#
# COMPACT_ATOMS: atom_id res chain seq x y z
N MET A 1 52.96 -9.28 7.12
CA MET A 1 53.09 -10.75 7.02
C MET A 1 54.06 -11.22 8.09
N PRO A 2 53.97 -12.45 8.64
CA PRO A 2 53.01 -13.54 8.41
C PRO A 2 52.15 -13.77 9.69
N VAL A 3 51.15 -14.66 9.77
CA VAL A 3 51.28 -16.09 10.08
C VAL A 3 50.01 -16.83 9.62
N THR A 4 50.28 -17.91 8.91
CA THR A 4 49.53 -19.11 8.52
C THR A 4 48.23 -19.44 9.29
N ASN A 5 47.16 -19.71 8.54
CA ASN A 5 45.96 -20.40 9.02
C ASN A 5 46.02 -21.88 8.62
N SER A 6 46.00 -22.77 9.61
CA SER A 6 46.04 -24.23 9.48
C SER A 6 44.64 -24.85 9.48
N SER A 7 44.36 -25.62 8.42
CA SER A 7 43.63 -26.90 8.34
C SER A 7 42.51 -27.26 9.35
N LEU A 8 41.36 -27.62 8.75
CA LEU A 8 40.21 -28.40 9.27
C LEU A 8 40.53 -29.62 10.16
N PRO A 9 39.50 -30.15 10.86
CA PRO A 9 39.14 -31.55 10.58
C PRO A 9 37.63 -31.82 10.38
N LYS A 10 37.41 -33.03 9.84
CA LYS A 10 36.22 -33.57 9.17
C LYS A 10 35.09 -34.05 10.10
N ARG A 11 33.87 -34.02 9.53
CA ARG A 11 32.68 -34.92 9.65
C ARG A 11 32.39 -35.62 10.99
N LYS A 12 31.11 -35.53 11.40
CA LYS A 12 30.34 -36.69 11.85
C LYS A 12 29.07 -36.83 11.00
N SER A 13 28.90 -37.99 10.38
CA SER A 13 27.69 -38.40 9.67
C SER A 13 26.72 -39.00 10.68
N CYS A 14 25.49 -38.49 10.75
CA CYS A 14 24.40 -39.21 11.40
C CYS A 14 23.68 -40.05 10.35
N PHE A 15 23.75 -41.36 10.57
CA PHE A 15 23.07 -42.40 9.81
C PHE A 15 21.64 -42.50 10.35
N CYS A 16 20.63 -42.19 9.54
CA CYS A 16 19.23 -42.48 9.88
C CYS A 16 18.77 -43.64 8.99
N HIS A 17 18.59 -44.81 9.61
CA HIS A 17 17.75 -45.89 9.10
C HIS A 17 16.30 -45.59 9.45
N GLY A 18 15.38 -45.79 8.49
CA GLY A 18 13.95 -45.76 8.75
C GLY A 18 13.15 -45.22 7.56
N ASN A 19 12.47 -46.12 6.86
CA ASN A 19 11.52 -45.81 5.79
C ASN A 19 10.41 -44.89 6.30
N HIS A 20 10.38 -43.65 5.83
CA HIS A 20 9.16 -42.85 5.73
C HIS A 20 9.26 -41.92 4.53
N SER A 21 8.14 -41.81 3.82
CA SER A 21 7.88 -41.06 2.58
C SER A 21 8.59 -39.70 2.48
N PRO A 22 9.02 -39.28 1.27
CA PRO A 22 9.64 -37.96 1.11
C PRO A 22 8.61 -36.87 1.41
N CYS A 23 8.76 -36.21 2.55
CA CYS A 23 8.15 -34.90 2.81
C CYS A 23 8.61 -33.96 1.68
N ARG A 24 7.68 -33.62 0.78
CA ARG A 24 7.89 -32.65 -0.29
C ARG A 24 8.11 -31.29 0.37
N SER A 25 9.36 -30.93 0.61
CA SER A 25 9.71 -29.59 1.10
C SER A 25 9.17 -28.58 0.11
N SER A 26 8.15 -27.82 0.55
CA SER A 26 7.58 -26.71 -0.19
C SER A 26 8.70 -25.74 -0.57
N SER A 27 9.02 -25.71 -1.86
CA SER A 27 9.91 -24.74 -2.44
C SER A 27 9.22 -23.38 -2.36
N TYR A 28 9.54 -22.60 -1.31
CA TYR A 28 9.50 -21.16 -1.44
C TYR A 28 10.49 -20.81 -2.54
N GLN A 29 9.97 -20.67 -3.74
CA GLN A 29 10.68 -20.11 -4.87
C GLN A 29 10.95 -18.66 -4.46
N LYS A 30 12.15 -18.43 -3.93
CA LYS A 30 12.71 -17.10 -3.75
C LYS A 30 12.87 -16.55 -5.16
N VAL A 31 11.83 -15.88 -5.64
CA VAL A 31 11.97 -15.00 -6.80
C VAL A 31 12.92 -13.92 -6.32
N ALA A 32 14.21 -14.09 -6.63
CA ALA A 32 15.17 -13.03 -6.49
C ALA A 32 14.68 -11.93 -7.42
N SER A 33 14.07 -10.88 -6.86
CA SER A 33 13.98 -9.61 -7.57
C SER A 33 15.42 -9.24 -7.91
N ALA A 34 15.69 -9.07 -9.20
CA ALA A 34 16.96 -8.54 -9.65
C ALA A 34 17.23 -7.22 -8.91
N PRO A 35 18.49 -6.92 -8.53
CA PRO A 35 18.80 -5.60 -7.99
C PRO A 35 18.41 -4.55 -9.04
N THR A 36 17.43 -3.73 -8.69
CA THR A 36 16.97 -2.58 -9.47
C THR A 36 18.18 -1.81 -9.96
N SER A 37 18.31 -1.64 -11.27
CA SER A 37 19.46 -1.00 -11.87
C SER A 37 19.55 0.46 -11.40
N ARG A 38 20.75 1.02 -11.33
CA ARG A 38 20.95 2.43 -10.94
C ARG A 38 20.15 3.41 -11.82
N ALA A 39 19.82 3.03 -13.06
CA ALA A 39 18.98 3.80 -13.97
C ALA A 39 17.50 3.81 -13.53
N GLU A 40 16.97 2.70 -13.03
CA GLU A 40 15.63 2.64 -12.42
C GLU A 40 15.58 3.39 -11.08
N ALA A 41 16.69 3.41 -10.32
CA ALA A 41 16.79 4.16 -9.06
C ALA A 41 16.87 5.69 -9.26
N VAL A 42 17.30 6.17 -10.44
CA VAL A 42 17.31 7.60 -10.77
C VAL A 42 15.89 8.12 -11.06
N HIS A 43 14.96 7.25 -11.43
CA HIS A 43 13.60 7.63 -11.83
C HIS A 43 12.69 8.06 -10.67
N ILE A 44 13.10 7.79 -9.43
CA ILE A 44 12.38 8.17 -8.20
C ILE A 44 12.62 9.66 -7.83
N ARG A 45 13.49 10.40 -8.54
CA ARG A 45 13.96 11.71 -8.06
C ARG A 45 13.08 12.91 -8.40
N THR A 46 12.15 12.82 -9.34
CA THR A 46 11.22 13.93 -9.55
C THR A 46 10.11 13.81 -8.52
N SER A 47 10.35 14.43 -7.35
CA SER A 47 9.35 14.59 -6.30
C SER A 47 8.02 15.01 -6.97
N PRO A 48 6.98 14.17 -6.92
CA PRO A 48 5.72 14.49 -7.58
C PRO A 48 5.23 15.86 -7.10
N GLY A 49 4.50 16.58 -7.95
CA GLY A 49 4.07 17.96 -7.66
C GLY A 49 3.40 18.14 -6.29
N PHE A 50 2.78 17.09 -5.74
CA PHE A 50 2.14 17.09 -4.42
C PHE A 50 3.10 17.21 -3.23
N LEU A 51 4.39 16.84 -3.39
CA LEU A 51 5.43 16.92 -2.36
C LEU A 51 6.24 18.23 -2.43
N LYS A 52 5.98 19.09 -3.42
CA LYS A 52 6.58 20.43 -3.44
C LYS A 52 6.10 21.22 -2.24
N THR A 53 6.96 22.05 -1.67
CA THR A 53 6.70 22.82 -0.45
C THR A 53 5.37 23.58 -0.51
N GLU A 54 5.07 24.18 -1.66
CA GLU A 54 3.83 24.95 -1.86
C GLU A 54 2.59 24.06 -1.84
N ALA A 55 2.69 22.84 -2.38
CA ALA A 55 1.62 21.85 -2.33
C ALA A 55 1.43 21.31 -0.92
N VAL A 56 2.52 21.03 -0.20
CA VAL A 56 2.47 20.60 1.21
C VAL A 56 1.80 21.64 2.10
N VAL A 57 2.13 22.93 1.94
CA VAL A 57 1.51 24.02 2.70
C VAL A 57 0.01 24.11 2.40
N ARG A 58 -0.40 24.09 1.13
CA ARG A 58 -1.83 24.05 0.77
C ARG A 58 -2.55 22.83 1.33
N ASN A 59 -1.88 21.67 1.30
CA ASN A 59 -2.40 20.44 1.87
C ASN A 59 -2.58 20.56 3.39
N ALA A 60 -1.63 21.15 4.12
CA ALA A 60 -1.73 21.33 5.56
C ALA A 60 -2.95 22.18 5.96
N VAL A 61 -3.22 23.28 5.24
CA VAL A 61 -4.43 24.10 5.47
C VAL A 61 -5.71 23.29 5.21
N SER A 62 -5.74 22.50 4.14
CA SER A 62 -6.88 21.62 3.86
C SER A 62 -7.02 20.50 4.89
N MET A 63 -5.92 19.95 5.40
CA MET A 63 -5.91 18.92 6.43
C MET A 63 -6.49 19.46 7.73
N ASP A 64 -6.06 20.65 8.16
CA ASP A 64 -6.55 21.26 9.40
C ASP A 64 -8.07 21.44 9.36
N CYS A 65 -8.60 22.00 8.27
CA CYS A 65 -10.06 22.14 8.09
C CYS A 65 -10.81 20.79 8.22
N MET A 66 -10.29 19.73 7.59
CA MET A 66 -10.90 18.40 7.67
C MET A 66 -10.78 17.76 9.07
N VAL A 67 -9.68 18.02 9.78
CA VAL A 67 -9.50 17.58 11.17
C VAL A 67 -10.52 18.28 12.06
N GLN A 68 -10.67 19.60 11.93
CA GLN A 68 -11.67 20.37 12.69
C GLN A 68 -13.09 19.86 12.40
N GLU A 69 -13.43 19.62 11.13
CA GLU A 69 -14.71 19.03 10.75
C GLU A 69 -14.92 17.64 11.36
N HIS A 70 -13.91 16.77 11.31
CA HIS A 70 -13.96 15.44 11.91
C HIS A 70 -14.19 15.49 13.43
N LEU A 71 -13.47 16.38 14.13
CA LEU A 71 -13.64 16.58 15.56
C LEU A 71 -15.05 17.08 15.88
N LYS A 72 -15.55 18.06 15.12
CA LYS A 72 -16.91 18.58 15.28
C LYS A 72 -17.98 17.51 15.05
N LEU A 73 -17.83 16.69 14.01
CA LEU A 73 -18.81 15.65 13.66
C LEU A 73 -18.79 14.45 14.61
N HIS A 74 -17.60 14.05 15.07
CA HIS A 74 -17.45 12.76 15.75
C HIS A 74 -17.09 12.85 17.23
N TRP A 75 -16.59 13.98 17.72
CA TRP A 75 -16.05 14.14 19.08
C TRP A 75 -16.84 15.16 19.90
N ASP A 76 -17.22 16.28 19.29
CA ASP A 76 -17.87 17.38 20.00
C ASP A 76 -19.18 16.94 20.68
N GLY A 77 -19.41 17.45 21.89
CA GLY A 77 -20.58 17.12 22.72
C GLY A 77 -20.64 15.69 23.27
N LYS A 78 -19.64 14.83 23.04
CA LYS A 78 -19.65 13.45 23.54
C LYS A 78 -18.84 13.29 24.82
N SER A 79 -19.42 12.61 25.81
CA SER A 79 -18.73 12.27 27.07
C SER A 79 -17.75 11.10 26.92
N ARG A 80 -17.91 10.26 25.89
CA ARG A 80 -17.03 9.14 25.56
C ARG A 80 -16.86 9.01 24.05
N VAL A 81 -15.64 8.72 23.62
CA VAL A 81 -15.25 8.67 22.20
C VAL A 81 -14.36 7.44 21.97
N GLU A 82 -14.66 6.64 20.94
CA GLU A 82 -13.77 5.55 20.51
C GLU A 82 -12.64 6.11 19.65
N VAL A 83 -11.61 6.63 20.31
CA VAL A 83 -10.49 7.35 19.67
C VAL A 83 -9.82 6.49 18.59
N TYR A 84 -9.58 5.21 18.85
CA TYR A 84 -8.88 4.33 17.91
C TYR A 84 -9.61 4.25 16.55
N HIS A 85 -10.91 3.96 16.57
CA HIS A 85 -11.69 3.84 15.34
C HIS A 85 -11.80 5.17 14.59
N LEU A 86 -12.05 6.26 15.33
CA LEU A 86 -12.23 7.59 14.73
C LEU A 86 -10.91 8.15 14.19
N ALA A 87 -9.78 7.91 14.87
CA ALA A 87 -8.46 8.27 14.36
C ALA A 87 -8.14 7.52 13.05
N GLN A 88 -8.46 6.23 12.97
CA GLN A 88 -8.29 5.47 11.72
C GLN A 88 -9.16 6.01 10.59
N LEU A 89 -10.41 6.37 10.89
CA LEU A 89 -11.31 7.00 9.91
C LEU A 89 -10.75 8.36 9.44
N LEU A 90 -10.28 9.20 10.36
CA LEU A 90 -9.67 10.49 10.02
C LEU A 90 -8.45 10.32 9.11
N VAL A 91 -7.50 9.45 9.50
CA VAL A 91 -6.29 9.18 8.71
C VAL A 91 -6.66 8.64 7.33
N MET A 92 -7.63 7.72 7.25
CA MET A 92 -8.08 7.19 5.97
C MET A 92 -8.76 8.26 5.10
N THR A 93 -9.63 9.10 5.67
CA THR A 93 -10.31 10.18 4.93
C THR A 93 -9.33 11.23 4.41
N LEU A 94 -8.33 11.60 5.21
CA LEU A 94 -7.24 12.47 4.75
C LEU A 94 -6.46 11.78 3.62
N SER A 95 -5.99 10.55 3.86
CA SER A 95 -5.18 9.79 2.91
C SER A 95 -5.91 9.60 1.57
N SER A 96 -7.19 9.19 1.58
CA SER A 96 -7.97 8.98 0.36
C SER A 96 -8.12 10.27 -0.46
N ARG A 97 -8.28 11.43 0.20
CA ARG A 97 -8.32 12.73 -0.49
C ARG A 97 -6.99 13.05 -1.19
N PHE A 98 -5.85 12.95 -0.50
CA PHE A 98 -4.54 13.33 -1.07
C PHE A 98 -4.00 12.31 -2.07
N PHE A 99 -4.25 11.03 -1.83
CA PHE A 99 -3.72 9.96 -2.66
C PHE A 99 -4.56 9.70 -3.90
N THR A 100 -5.87 9.91 -3.84
CA THR A 100 -6.77 9.52 -4.93
C THR A 100 -7.63 10.65 -5.46
N GLY A 101 -7.62 11.81 -4.80
CA GLY A 101 -8.53 12.91 -5.11
C GLY A 101 -9.99 12.60 -4.71
N LEU A 102 -10.21 11.64 -3.82
CA LEU A 102 -11.56 11.27 -3.36
C LEU A 102 -12.14 12.37 -2.46
N GLN A 103 -12.81 13.35 -3.05
CA GLN A 103 -13.61 14.33 -2.31
C GLN A 103 -15.03 13.79 -2.09
N ASP A 104 -15.60 14.11 -0.94
CA ASP A 104 -17.03 14.00 -0.62
C ASP A 104 -17.65 12.59 -0.68
N LYS A 105 -16.84 11.52 -0.64
CA LYS A 105 -17.32 10.13 -0.57
C LYS A 105 -17.02 9.49 0.78
N GLN A 106 -17.59 10.05 1.86
CA GLN A 106 -17.37 9.59 3.23
C GLN A 106 -17.64 8.08 3.41
N GLU A 107 -18.66 7.54 2.73
CA GLU A 107 -18.95 6.09 2.76
C GLU A 107 -17.82 5.23 2.18
N ARG A 108 -17.19 5.70 1.09
CA ARG A 108 -16.10 4.98 0.46
C ARG A 108 -14.84 5.05 1.33
N SER A 109 -14.54 6.19 1.95
CA SER A 109 -13.47 6.30 2.95
C SER A 109 -13.73 5.38 4.16
N ALA A 110 -14.97 5.29 4.65
CA ALA A 110 -15.34 4.36 5.72
C ALA A 110 -15.21 2.89 5.30
N LYS A 111 -15.53 2.55 4.05
CA LYS A 111 -15.30 1.21 3.48
C LYS A 111 -13.80 0.88 3.42
N LEU A 112 -12.97 1.79 2.93
CA LEU A 112 -11.51 1.62 2.90
C LEU A 112 -10.92 1.49 4.31
N THR A 113 -11.43 2.25 5.28
CA THR A 113 -11.04 2.16 6.70
C THR A 113 -11.31 0.75 7.24
N ARG A 114 -12.53 0.23 7.02
CA ARG A 114 -12.91 -1.12 7.46
C ARG A 114 -12.02 -2.20 6.84
N LEU A 115 -11.71 -2.10 5.55
CA LEU A 115 -10.80 -3.03 4.88
C LEU A 115 -9.39 -2.95 5.46
N THR A 116 -8.87 -1.74 5.66
CA THR A 116 -7.53 -1.51 6.23
C THR A 116 -7.41 -2.10 7.62
N ASN A 117 -8.40 -1.91 8.48
CA ASN A 117 -8.40 -2.46 9.84
C ASN A 117 -8.34 -3.99 9.86
N VAL A 118 -8.92 -4.67 8.87
CA VAL A 118 -8.80 -6.11 8.72
C VAL A 118 -7.42 -6.49 8.18
N ILE A 119 -6.91 -5.75 7.19
CA ILE A 119 -5.60 -5.99 6.58
C ILE A 119 -4.47 -5.86 7.60
N THR A 120 -4.47 -4.81 8.43
CA THR A 120 -3.40 -4.53 9.41
C THR A 120 -3.30 -5.60 10.49
N SER A 121 -4.35 -6.39 10.71
CA SER A 121 -4.31 -7.53 11.64
C SER A 121 -3.52 -8.73 11.09
N GLY A 122 -3.37 -8.84 9.76
CA GLY A 122 -2.76 -9.99 9.08
C GLY A 122 -1.26 -10.18 9.32
N PRO A 123 -0.41 -9.15 9.13
CA PRO A 123 1.04 -9.26 9.22
C PRO A 123 1.57 -9.78 10.56
N HIS A 124 0.80 -9.61 11.64
CA HIS A 124 1.14 -10.04 12.99
C HIS A 124 0.79 -11.51 13.28
N THR A 125 0.35 -12.27 12.27
CA THR A 125 -0.10 -13.66 12.41
C THR A 125 0.69 -14.61 11.52
N THR A 126 0.63 -15.91 11.83
CA THR A 126 1.23 -16.94 10.98
C THR A 126 0.68 -16.81 9.56
N PRO A 127 1.55 -16.75 8.52
CA PRO A 127 1.14 -16.54 7.13
C PRO A 127 0.52 -17.81 6.51
N LEU A 128 -0.58 -18.28 7.12
CA LEU A 128 -1.32 -19.46 6.73
C LEU A 128 -2.63 -19.05 6.06
N ASN A 129 -2.74 -19.27 4.75
CA ASN A 129 -3.92 -18.88 3.97
C ASN A 129 -5.03 -19.93 4.04
N VAL A 130 -5.55 -20.18 5.25
CA VAL A 130 -6.65 -21.14 5.50
C VAL A 130 -7.87 -20.41 6.05
N ALA A 131 -9.06 -20.77 5.58
CA ALA A 131 -10.31 -20.17 6.03
C ALA A 131 -10.43 -20.17 7.56
N GLY A 132 -10.86 -19.04 8.13
CA GLY A 132 -10.94 -18.85 9.59
C GLY A 132 -9.72 -18.18 10.21
N THR A 133 -8.54 -18.21 9.56
CA THR A 133 -7.34 -17.52 10.06
C THR A 133 -7.43 -16.00 9.86
N ALA A 134 -6.70 -15.25 10.69
CA ALA A 134 -6.56 -13.79 10.53
C ALA A 134 -5.85 -13.44 9.21
N PHE A 135 -4.79 -14.17 8.86
CA PHE A 135 -4.09 -14.01 7.59
C PHE A 135 -5.03 -14.20 6.38
N TYR A 136 -5.87 -15.23 6.38
CA TYR A 136 -6.87 -15.43 5.33
C TYR A 136 -7.86 -14.26 5.22
N ARG A 137 -8.36 -13.74 6.35
CA ARG A 137 -9.25 -12.56 6.36
C ARG A 137 -8.54 -11.33 5.83
N ALA A 138 -7.29 -11.09 6.22
CA ALA A 138 -6.48 -9.99 5.73
C ALA A 138 -6.24 -10.09 4.22
N MET A 139 -5.92 -11.28 3.69
CA MET A 139 -5.78 -11.50 2.25
C MET A 139 -7.09 -11.25 1.49
N LYS A 140 -8.22 -11.70 2.02
CA LYS A 140 -9.54 -11.42 1.44
C LYS A 140 -9.86 -9.91 1.42
N ALA A 141 -9.55 -9.21 2.52
CA ALA A 141 -9.72 -7.77 2.61
C ALA A 141 -8.79 -7.00 1.67
N ALA A 142 -7.52 -7.43 1.53
CA ALA A 142 -6.58 -6.85 0.57
C ALA A 142 -7.07 -7.02 -0.87
N ASN A 143 -7.63 -8.19 -1.23
CA ASN A 143 -8.22 -8.40 -2.54
C ASN A 143 -9.47 -7.53 -2.78
N ALA A 144 -10.28 -7.30 -1.75
CA ALA A 144 -11.39 -6.35 -1.84
C ALA A 144 -10.90 -4.91 -2.00
N MET A 145 -9.84 -4.51 -1.29
CA MET A 145 -9.22 -3.19 -1.41
C MET A 145 -8.67 -2.95 -2.82
N ARG A 146 -7.95 -3.92 -3.40
CA ARG A 146 -7.49 -3.84 -4.80
C ARG A 146 -8.63 -3.60 -5.78
N LYS A 147 -9.79 -4.25 -5.58
CA LYS A 147 -10.98 -4.02 -6.41
C LYS A 147 -11.52 -2.60 -6.29
N GLU A 148 -11.61 -2.05 -5.07
CA GLU A 148 -12.05 -0.67 -4.87
C GLU A 148 -11.11 0.33 -5.53
N VAL A 149 -9.81 0.11 -5.42
CA VAL A 149 -8.79 0.96 -6.06
C VAL A 149 -8.88 0.89 -7.58
N MET A 150 -9.05 -0.31 -8.15
CA MET A 150 -9.28 -0.45 -9.59
C MET A 150 -10.55 0.26 -10.07
N LEU A 151 -11.61 0.26 -9.26
CA LEU A 151 -12.81 1.04 -9.58
C LEU A 151 -12.53 2.54 -9.59
N LEU A 152 -11.74 3.05 -8.63
CA LEU A 152 -11.31 4.45 -8.62
C LEU A 152 -10.50 4.81 -9.87
N ILE A 153 -9.56 3.96 -10.27
CA ILE A 153 -8.77 4.16 -11.49
C ILE A 153 -9.70 4.27 -12.72
N LYS A 154 -10.67 3.37 -12.84
CA LYS A 154 -11.66 3.39 -13.94
C LYS A 154 -12.52 4.66 -13.93
N GLU A 155 -13.06 5.04 -12.78
CA GLU A 155 -13.84 6.28 -12.61
C GLU A 155 -13.02 7.50 -13.07
N LYS A 156 -11.75 7.54 -12.68
CA LYS A 156 -10.84 8.65 -12.97
C LYS A 156 -10.48 8.72 -14.46
N LYS A 157 -10.19 7.58 -15.09
CA LYS A 157 -9.96 7.50 -16.55
C LYS A 157 -11.23 7.86 -17.35
N ALA A 158 -12.41 7.44 -16.91
CA ALA A 158 -13.66 7.80 -17.56
C ALA A 158 -13.95 9.30 -17.49
N ALA A 159 -13.73 9.92 -16.32
CA ALA A 159 -13.86 11.37 -16.14
C ALA A 159 -12.87 12.17 -17.01
N MET A 160 -11.72 11.56 -17.33
CA MET A 160 -10.75 12.14 -18.26
C MET A 160 -11.21 12.11 -19.71
N SER A 161 -11.71 10.96 -20.18
CA SER A 161 -12.15 10.80 -21.56
C SER A 161 -13.38 11.65 -21.91
N SER A 162 -14.19 12.05 -20.94
CA SER A 162 -15.37 12.89 -21.16
C SER A 162 -15.06 14.38 -21.34
N GLY A 163 -13.78 14.79 -21.33
CA GLY A 163 -13.37 16.19 -21.52
C GLY A 163 -13.80 17.13 -20.40
N ALA A 164 -14.26 16.59 -19.27
CA ALA A 164 -14.91 17.35 -18.22
C ALA A 164 -13.96 18.19 -17.36
N ASN A 165 -12.63 18.03 -17.48
CA ASN A 165 -11.64 18.84 -16.78
C ASN A 165 -10.26 18.78 -17.44
N GLU A 166 -9.55 19.91 -17.48
CA GLU A 166 -8.08 19.94 -17.55
C GLU A 166 -7.52 19.15 -16.35
N ILE A 167 -6.56 18.24 -16.56
CA ILE A 167 -6.02 17.40 -15.47
C ILE A 167 -5.28 18.27 -14.47
N LYS A 168 -5.98 18.70 -13.41
CA LYS A 168 -5.30 19.20 -12.22
C LYS A 168 -4.71 17.99 -11.50
N ILE A 169 -3.46 17.65 -11.81
CA ILE A 169 -2.68 16.60 -11.14
C ILE A 169 -2.38 17.07 -9.71
N ASN A 170 -3.36 16.91 -8.83
CA ASN A 170 -3.30 17.33 -7.43
C ASN A 170 -3.18 16.14 -6.46
N ASP A 171 -3.29 14.91 -6.97
CA ASP A 171 -3.24 13.67 -6.18
C ASP A 171 -2.28 12.65 -6.81
N ILE A 172 -1.81 11.71 -5.98
CA ILE A 172 -0.83 10.69 -6.39
C ILE A 172 -1.38 9.81 -7.50
N MET A 173 -2.63 9.37 -7.40
CA MET A 173 -3.24 8.49 -8.41
C MET A 173 -3.27 9.16 -9.78
N SER A 174 -3.65 10.44 -9.86
CA SER A 174 -3.57 11.23 -11.10
C SER A 174 -2.15 11.24 -11.66
N HIS A 175 -1.16 11.48 -10.80
CA HIS A 175 0.24 11.52 -11.22
C HIS A 175 0.72 10.16 -11.75
N LEU A 176 0.36 9.06 -11.09
CA LEU A 176 0.75 7.71 -11.51
C LEU A 176 0.07 7.27 -12.81
N LEU A 177 -1.19 7.69 -13.04
CA LEU A 177 -1.96 7.29 -14.22
C LEU A 177 -1.62 8.10 -15.48
N PHE A 178 -1.32 9.39 -15.32
CA PHE A 178 -1.28 10.33 -16.44
C PHE A 178 0.09 10.96 -16.67
N ASN A 179 1.11 10.64 -15.88
CA ASN A 179 2.48 11.05 -16.13
C ASN A 179 3.25 9.92 -16.85
N PRO A 180 3.67 10.12 -18.11
CA PRO A 180 4.45 9.11 -18.81
C PRO A 180 5.86 8.97 -18.21
N ASP A 181 6.41 7.77 -18.31
CA ASP A 181 7.81 7.50 -18.02
C ASP A 181 8.72 8.15 -19.10
N PRO A 182 10.07 8.13 -18.97
CA PRO A 182 10.97 8.76 -19.92
C PRO A 182 10.96 8.10 -21.30
N THR A 183 10.44 6.86 -21.38
CA THR A 183 10.26 6.12 -22.63
C THR A 183 8.92 6.45 -23.30
N GLY A 184 8.09 7.27 -22.65
CA GLY A 184 6.74 7.63 -23.11
C GLY A 184 5.66 6.64 -22.71
N GLY A 185 5.99 5.61 -21.92
CA GLY A 185 5.04 4.61 -21.44
C GLY A 185 4.20 5.10 -20.26
N PHE A 186 3.01 4.54 -20.08
CA PHE A 186 2.17 4.79 -18.91
C PHE A 186 2.18 3.59 -17.96
N MET A 187 2.10 3.87 -16.66
CA MET A 187 2.09 2.82 -15.64
C MET A 187 0.83 1.94 -15.77
N PRO A 188 0.97 0.60 -15.80
CA PRO A 188 -0.18 -0.29 -15.89
C PRO A 188 -1.01 -0.24 -14.60
N GLU A 189 -2.34 -0.39 -14.72
CA GLU A 189 -3.30 -0.12 -13.63
C GLU A 189 -3.09 -1.00 -12.38
N ASN A 190 -2.62 -2.24 -12.57
CA ASN A 190 -2.27 -3.13 -11.46
C ASN A 190 -1.05 -2.62 -10.70
N GLU A 191 -0.04 -2.08 -11.39
CA GLU A 191 1.12 -1.49 -10.74
C GLU A 191 0.76 -0.18 -10.01
N VAL A 192 -0.13 0.64 -10.58
CA VAL A 192 -0.68 1.81 -9.89
C VAL A 192 -1.43 1.39 -8.62
N THR A 193 -2.21 0.31 -8.69
CA THR A 193 -2.95 -0.23 -7.55
C THR A 193 -2.00 -0.69 -6.44
N ASP A 194 -0.95 -1.42 -6.81
CA ASP A 194 0.03 -1.93 -5.85
C ASP A 194 0.85 -0.79 -5.24
N LYS A 195 1.33 0.20 -6.01
CA LYS A 195 2.12 1.32 -5.46
C LYS A 195 1.40 2.20 -4.45
N LEU A 196 0.07 2.15 -4.46
CA LEU A 196 -0.73 3.14 -3.76
C LEU A 196 -1.38 2.55 -2.48
N TRP A 197 -1.44 1.22 -2.36
CA TRP A 197 -1.98 0.50 -1.18
C TRP A 197 -1.18 -0.75 -0.73
N ALA A 198 -0.06 -1.11 -1.37
CA ALA A 198 0.79 -2.21 -0.95
C ALA A 198 1.84 -1.81 0.09
#